data_AF-A0A7Y4SYX9-F1
#
_entry.id   AF-A0A7Y4SYX9-F1
#
_cell.length_a   1.000
_cell.length_b   1.000
_cell.length_c   1.000
_cell.angle_alpha   90.00
_cell.angle_beta   90.00
_cell.angle_gamma   90.00
#
_symmetry.space_group_name_H-M   'P 1'
#
loop_
_entity.id
_entity.type
_entity.pdbx_description
1 polymer ?
#
loop_
_entity_poly.entity_id
_entity_poly.type
_entity_poly.pdbx_seq_one_letter_code
_entity_poly.pdbx_strand_id
1 'polypeptide(L)'
;MAIPELCFPFARELQEQHDALRAAVRWFQAEVEPAQPALAAERVNAREFLRVFREQLTQHFRFEELSGFEGGVGAHDPEIQRWTQELIRQHRAFEEHLDALSARLDATALDAGIPAVLLTELGAFFGALRRHDAEENALILWISRGPTDFARDTDGP
;
A
#
# COMPACT_ATOMS: atom_id res chain seq x y z
N MET A 1 8.84 20.18 -5.60
CA MET A 1 9.46 18.84 -5.76
C MET A 1 8.47 18.02 -6.58
N ALA A 2 8.90 17.31 -7.62
CA ALA A 2 7.98 16.53 -8.46
C ALA A 2 7.46 15.30 -7.69
N ILE A 3 6.29 14.78 -8.10
CA ILE A 3 5.80 13.47 -7.66
C ILE A 3 6.94 12.46 -7.92
N PRO A 4 7.34 11.61 -6.95
CA PRO A 4 8.33 10.58 -7.21
C PRO A 4 7.85 9.72 -8.37
N GLU A 5 8.76 9.32 -9.27
CA GLU A 5 8.41 8.33 -10.30
C GLU A 5 7.95 7.06 -9.58
N LEU A 6 6.63 6.87 -9.48
CA LEU A 6 6.00 5.68 -8.94
C LEU A 6 6.22 4.55 -9.94
N CYS A 7 7.35 3.87 -9.79
CA CYS A 7 7.73 2.75 -10.61
C CYS A 7 8.13 1.61 -9.67
N PHE A 8 7.26 0.61 -9.55
CA PHE A 8 7.67 -0.63 -8.94
C PHE A 8 8.49 -1.40 -9.97
N PRO A 9 9.72 -1.82 -9.64
CA PRO A 9 10.57 -2.54 -10.57
C PRO A 9 10.09 -4.00 -10.68
N PHE A 10 8.99 -4.23 -11.40
CA PHE A 10 8.40 -5.58 -11.57
C PHE A 10 9.32 -6.58 -12.28
N ALA A 11 10.37 -6.10 -12.96
CA ALA A 11 11.43 -6.92 -13.54
C ALA A 11 12.53 -7.31 -12.54
N ARG A 12 12.40 -6.97 -11.25
CA ARG A 12 13.39 -7.17 -10.18
C ARG A 12 12.77 -7.84 -8.95
N GLU A 13 13.62 -8.11 -7.95
CA GLU A 13 13.28 -8.81 -6.70
C GLU A 13 12.18 -8.10 -5.90
N LEU A 14 11.33 -8.89 -5.22
CA LEU A 14 10.19 -8.41 -4.42
C LEU A 14 10.56 -7.30 -3.42
N GLN A 15 11.74 -7.40 -2.83
CA GLN A 15 12.28 -6.39 -1.90
C GLN A 15 12.36 -5.00 -2.53
N GLU A 16 12.72 -4.89 -3.81
CA GLU A 16 12.81 -3.59 -4.48
C GLU A 16 11.42 -2.97 -4.73
N GLN A 17 10.39 -3.80 -4.92
CA GLN A 17 9.00 -3.34 -5.03
C GLN A 17 8.51 -2.78 -3.68
N HIS A 18 8.79 -3.48 -2.58
CA HIS A 18 8.50 -3.01 -1.22
C HIS A 18 9.25 -1.72 -0.87
N ASP A 19 10.52 -1.60 -1.26
CA ASP A 19 11.28 -0.37 -1.00
C ASP A 19 10.74 0.84 -1.76
N ALA A 20 10.32 0.63 -3.02
CA ALA A 20 9.62 1.65 -3.80
C ALA A 20 8.26 2.01 -3.19
N LEU A 21 7.51 1.03 -2.69
CA LEU A 21 6.25 1.26 -1.98
C LEU A 21 6.46 2.10 -0.71
N ARG A 22 7.45 1.72 0.12
CA ARG A 22 7.83 2.47 1.33
C ARG A 22 8.28 3.89 0.99
N ALA A 23 8.99 4.08 -0.12
CA ALA A 23 9.39 5.42 -0.58
C ALA A 23 8.18 6.28 -0.96
N ALA A 24 7.21 5.71 -1.68
CA ALA A 24 5.96 6.38 -2.02
C ALA A 24 5.15 6.79 -0.78
N VAL A 25 5.00 5.86 0.19
CA VAL A 25 4.33 6.11 1.47
C VAL A 25 5.01 7.24 2.24
N ARG A 26 6.35 7.20 2.36
CA ARG A 26 7.11 8.25 3.06
C ARG A 26 6.99 9.61 2.38
N TRP A 27 7.01 9.65 1.05
CA TRP A 27 6.83 10.90 0.32
C TRP A 27 5.44 11.50 0.58
N PHE A 28 4.38 10.69 0.56
CA PHE A 28 3.03 11.17 0.85
C PHE A 28 2.95 11.77 2.27
N GLN A 29 3.48 11.05 3.26
CA GLN A 29 3.50 11.48 4.66
C GLN A 29 4.33 12.74 4.89
N ALA A 30 5.38 12.96 4.10
CA ALA A 30 6.24 14.14 4.24
C ALA A 30 5.70 15.37 3.51
N GLU A 31 5.12 15.19 2.31
CA GLU A 31 4.83 16.30 1.39
C GLU A 31 3.35 16.62 1.25
N VAL A 32 2.46 15.65 1.51
CA VAL A 32 1.02 15.76 1.24
C VAL A 32 0.21 15.80 2.53
N GLU A 33 0.48 14.89 3.47
CA GLU A 33 -0.23 14.81 4.75
C GLU A 33 -0.14 16.10 5.61
N PRO A 34 1.03 16.77 5.76
CA PRO A 34 1.11 18.01 6.54
C PRO A 34 0.69 19.26 5.75
N ALA A 35 0.39 19.14 4.45
CA ALA A 35 0.05 20.28 3.60
C ALA A 35 -1.41 20.72 3.80
N GLN A 36 -1.67 22.03 3.69
CA GLN A 36 -3.05 22.51 3.62
C GLN A 36 -3.73 22.01 2.33
N PRO A 37 -5.06 21.77 2.33
CA PRO A 37 -5.84 21.34 1.16
C PRO A 37 -5.50 21.97 -0.19
N ALA A 38 -5.33 23.30 -0.21
CA ALA A 38 -4.97 24.05 -1.41
C ALA A 38 -3.54 23.77 -1.88
N LEU A 39 -2.58 23.72 -0.94
CA LEU A 39 -1.18 23.42 -1.22
C LEU A 39 -0.96 21.97 -1.66
N ALA A 40 -1.76 21.03 -1.14
CA ALA A 40 -1.73 19.63 -1.56
C ALA A 40 -2.12 19.47 -3.04
N ALA A 41 -3.15 20.20 -3.49
CA ALA A 41 -3.62 20.16 -4.88
C ALA A 41 -2.63 20.81 -5.87
N GLU A 42 -1.93 21.87 -5.46
CA GLU A 42 -0.88 22.49 -6.28
C GLU A 42 0.36 21.60 -6.40
N ARG A 43 0.70 20.86 -5.34
CA ARG A 43 1.88 19.99 -5.29
C ARG A 43 1.68 18.66 -6.01
N VAL A 44 0.44 18.17 -6.07
CA VAL A 44 0.13 16.83 -6.57
C VAL A 44 -1.05 16.91 -7.52
N ASN A 45 -0.85 16.43 -8.76
CA ASN A 45 -1.98 15.99 -9.57
C ASN A 45 -2.55 14.72 -8.94
N ALA A 46 -3.41 14.88 -7.94
CA ALA A 46 -3.87 13.78 -7.08
C ALA A 46 -4.60 12.68 -7.86
N ARG A 47 -5.28 13.04 -8.95
CA ARG A 47 -5.95 12.07 -9.84
C ARG A 47 -4.94 11.19 -10.53
N GLU A 48 -3.94 11.82 -11.15
CA GLU A 48 -2.88 11.08 -11.83
C GLU A 48 -2.06 10.25 -10.85
N PHE A 49 -1.74 10.80 -9.68
CA PHE A 49 -1.06 10.07 -8.61
C PHE A 49 -1.84 8.83 -8.19
N LEU A 50 -3.13 8.96 -7.85
CA LEU A 50 -3.95 7.82 -7.44
C LEU A 50 -4.11 6.79 -8.55
N ARG A 51 -4.28 7.24 -9.80
CA ARG A 51 -4.38 6.37 -10.97
C ARG A 51 -3.11 5.52 -11.14
N VAL A 52 -1.94 6.16 -11.15
CA VAL A 52 -0.66 5.46 -11.29
C VAL A 52 -0.40 4.57 -10.08
N PHE A 53 -0.64 5.07 -8.87
CA PHE A 53 -0.44 4.31 -7.64
C PHE A 53 -1.32 3.05 -7.60
N ARG A 54 -2.60 3.18 -7.98
CA ARG A 54 -3.53 2.06 -8.10
C ARG A 54 -3.02 1.03 -9.10
N GLU A 55 -2.66 1.45 -10.32
CA GLU A 55 -2.15 0.55 -11.34
C GLU A 55 -0.93 -0.24 -10.87
N GLN A 56 0.04 0.47 -10.26
CA GLN A 56 1.27 -0.13 -9.75
C GLN A 56 0.98 -1.09 -8.59
N LEU A 57 0.14 -0.70 -7.62
CA LEU A 57 -0.18 -1.55 -6.47
C LEU A 57 -0.94 -2.82 -6.89
N THR A 58 -1.82 -2.72 -7.87
CA THR A 58 -2.51 -3.87 -8.48
C THR A 58 -1.52 -4.89 -9.03
N GLN A 59 -0.52 -4.41 -9.77
CA GLN A 59 0.48 -5.25 -10.40
C GLN A 59 1.37 -5.90 -9.34
N HIS A 60 1.69 -5.19 -8.27
CA HIS A 60 2.44 -5.70 -7.12
C HIS A 60 1.70 -6.85 -6.42
N PHE A 61 0.44 -6.63 -6.02
CA PHE A 61 -0.38 -7.67 -5.39
C PHE A 61 -0.54 -8.90 -6.26
N ARG A 62 -0.78 -8.72 -7.57
CA ARG A 62 -0.84 -9.86 -8.51
C ARG A 62 0.47 -10.62 -8.59
N PHE A 63 1.60 -9.93 -8.53
CA PHE A 63 2.90 -10.57 -8.56
C PHE A 63 3.12 -11.44 -7.31
N GLU A 64 2.78 -10.93 -6.12
CA GLU A 64 2.87 -11.65 -4.84
C GLU A 64 1.92 -12.85 -4.79
N GLU A 65 0.67 -12.64 -5.21
CA GLU A 65 -0.35 -13.69 -5.32
C GLU A 65 0.13 -14.83 -6.21
N LEU A 66 0.55 -14.53 -7.45
CA LEU A 66 0.92 -15.57 -8.42
C LEU A 66 2.29 -16.20 -8.15
N SER A 67 3.28 -15.41 -7.72
CA SER A 67 4.68 -15.85 -7.62
C SER A 67 5.06 -16.33 -6.22
N GLY A 68 4.36 -15.87 -5.19
CA GLY A 68 4.60 -16.26 -3.80
C GLY A 68 3.52 -17.19 -3.28
N PHE A 69 2.33 -16.63 -3.06
CA PHE A 69 1.25 -17.26 -2.30
C PHE A 69 0.65 -18.48 -3.01
N GLU A 70 0.21 -18.31 -4.26
CA GLU A 70 -0.32 -19.39 -5.11
C GLU A 70 0.81 -20.24 -5.71
N GLY A 71 2.04 -19.72 -5.75
CA GLY A 71 3.26 -20.41 -6.19
C GLY A 71 3.72 -21.54 -5.27
N GLY A 72 3.06 -21.74 -4.13
CA GLY A 72 3.29 -22.87 -3.22
C GLY A 72 4.21 -22.57 -2.05
N VAL A 73 4.58 -21.31 -1.83
CA VAL A 73 5.38 -20.92 -0.66
C VAL A 73 4.57 -21.18 0.62
N GLY A 74 5.10 -22.03 1.51
CA GLY A 74 4.42 -22.39 2.76
C GLY A 74 3.22 -23.32 2.62
N ALA A 75 3.03 -23.96 1.47
CA ALA A 75 1.84 -24.77 1.14
C ALA A 75 1.57 -25.98 2.05
N HIS A 76 2.47 -26.33 2.96
CA HIS A 76 2.29 -27.44 3.90
C HIS A 76 1.98 -27.00 5.34
N ASP A 77 2.04 -25.70 5.64
CA ASP A 77 1.76 -25.18 6.98
C ASP A 77 0.38 -24.47 7.01
N PRO A 78 -0.61 -25.00 7.75
CA PRO A 78 -1.95 -24.42 7.82
C PRO A 78 -2.01 -23.00 8.42
N GLU A 79 -1.04 -22.60 9.22
CA GLU A 79 -1.01 -21.24 9.77
C GLU A 79 -0.47 -20.24 8.74
N ILE A 80 0.58 -20.61 8.01
CA ILE A 80 1.08 -19.82 6.87
C ILE A 80 0.00 -19.68 5.79
N GLN A 81 -0.76 -20.74 5.50
CA GLN A 81 -1.88 -20.67 4.56
C GLN A 81 -2.96 -19.69 5.03
N ARG A 82 -3.36 -19.74 6.30
CA ARG A 82 -4.37 -18.80 6.84
C ARG A 82 -3.88 -17.36 6.79
N TRP A 83 -2.62 -17.12 7.13
CA TRP A 83 -2.05 -15.77 7.08
C TRP A 83 -1.96 -15.26 5.63
N THR A 84 -1.52 -16.10 4.71
CA THR A 84 -1.49 -15.81 3.27
C THR A 84 -2.88 -15.41 2.74
N GLN A 85 -3.92 -16.18 3.09
CA GLN A 85 -5.30 -15.86 2.69
C GLN A 85 -5.78 -14.52 3.27
N GLU A 86 -5.35 -14.18 4.48
CA GLU A 86 -5.64 -12.88 5.09
C GLU A 86 -4.95 -11.74 4.32
N LEU A 87 -3.68 -11.90 3.91
CA LEU A 87 -2.98 -10.90 3.09
C LEU A 87 -3.67 -10.68 1.74
N ILE A 88 -4.08 -11.76 1.06
CA ILE A 88 -4.85 -11.67 -0.19
C ILE A 88 -6.17 -10.93 0.03
N ARG A 89 -6.86 -11.17 1.16
CA ARG A 89 -8.07 -10.44 1.51
C ARG A 89 -7.79 -8.94 1.71
N GLN A 90 -6.66 -8.61 2.33
CA GLN A 90 -6.22 -7.22 2.49
C GLN A 90 -5.91 -6.57 1.12
N HIS A 91 -5.27 -7.27 0.17
CA HIS A 91 -5.04 -6.76 -1.19
C HIS A 91 -6.35 -6.28 -1.81
N ARG A 92 -7.37 -7.15 -1.83
CA ARG A 92 -8.70 -6.80 -2.38
C ARG A 92 -9.32 -5.60 -1.68
N ALA A 93 -9.21 -5.52 -0.35
CA ALA A 93 -9.70 -4.38 0.41
C ALA A 93 -8.95 -3.07 0.06
N PHE A 94 -7.63 -3.11 -0.19
CA PHE A 94 -6.88 -1.95 -0.63
C PHE A 94 -7.27 -1.50 -2.03
N GLU A 95 -7.46 -2.45 -2.94
CA GLU A 95 -7.94 -2.20 -4.30
C GLU A 95 -9.30 -1.49 -4.28
N GLU A 96 -10.27 -2.02 -3.54
CA GLU A 96 -11.60 -1.43 -3.37
C GLU A 96 -11.54 -0.03 -2.74
N HIS A 97 -10.68 0.16 -1.73
CA HIS A 97 -10.53 1.46 -1.07
C HIS A 97 -9.92 2.52 -2.02
N LEU A 98 -8.94 2.15 -2.84
CA LEU A 98 -8.37 3.04 -3.85
C LEU A 98 -9.39 3.41 -4.93
N ASP A 99 -10.22 2.45 -5.35
CA ASP A 99 -11.28 2.71 -6.32
C ASP A 99 -12.33 3.69 -5.75
N ALA A 100 -12.69 3.53 -4.47
CA ALA A 100 -13.58 4.46 -3.76
C ALA A 100 -12.96 5.85 -3.56
N LEU A 101 -11.66 5.95 -3.25
CA LEU A 101 -10.93 7.22 -3.15
C LEU A 101 -10.88 7.94 -4.50
N SER A 102 -10.58 7.20 -5.58
CA SER A 102 -10.51 7.74 -6.94
C SER A 102 -11.88 8.25 -7.40
N ALA A 103 -12.95 7.48 -7.21
CA ALA A 103 -14.30 7.89 -7.56
C ALA A 103 -14.74 9.19 -6.84
N ARG A 104 -14.39 9.34 -5.56
CA ARG A 104 -14.70 10.55 -4.79
C ARG A 104 -13.86 11.74 -5.23
N LEU A 105 -12.60 11.53 -5.59
CA LEU A 105 -11.74 12.57 -6.14
C LEU A 105 -12.24 13.06 -7.52
N ASP A 106 -12.77 12.15 -8.34
CA ASP A 106 -13.38 12.50 -9.63
C ASP A 106 -14.69 13.26 -9.48
N ALA A 107 -15.50 12.90 -8.48
CA ALA A 107 -16.73 13.62 -8.13
C ALA A 107 -16.47 15.00 -7.48
N THR A 108 -15.24 15.28 -7.08
CA THR A 108 -14.88 16.53 -6.38
C THR A 108 -14.38 17.59 -7.38
N ALA A 109 -14.95 18.79 -7.30
CA ALA A 109 -14.37 19.97 -7.96
C ALA A 109 -13.10 20.40 -7.20
N LEU A 110 -11.93 20.27 -7.83
CA LEU A 110 -10.63 20.50 -7.20
C LEU A 110 -10.18 21.96 -7.22
N ASP A 111 -11.05 22.87 -7.67
CA ASP A 111 -10.77 24.30 -7.84
C ASP A 111 -10.35 24.98 -6.53
N ALA A 112 -10.78 24.43 -5.38
CA ALA A 112 -10.43 24.90 -4.04
C ALA A 112 -9.39 24.01 -3.32
N GLY A 113 -8.85 23.01 -4.02
CA GLY A 113 -7.93 22.02 -3.48
C GLY A 113 -8.56 20.66 -3.16
N ILE A 114 -7.78 19.76 -2.56
CA ILE A 114 -8.26 18.43 -2.15
C ILE A 114 -8.97 18.56 -0.80
N PRO A 115 -10.24 18.13 -0.66
CA PRO A 115 -10.96 18.14 0.61
C PRO A 115 -10.14 17.50 1.74
N ALA A 116 -10.12 18.14 2.92
CA ALA A 116 -9.38 17.64 4.09
C ALA A 116 -9.76 16.21 4.45
N VAL A 117 -11.05 15.84 4.29
CA VAL A 117 -11.53 14.48 4.51
C VAL A 117 -10.83 13.46 3.60
N LEU A 118 -10.64 13.78 2.31
CA LEU A 118 -9.93 12.89 1.39
C LEU A 118 -8.45 12.78 1.75
N LEU A 119 -7.82 13.86 2.23
CA LEU A 119 -6.43 13.81 2.71
C LEU A 119 -6.30 12.91 3.95
N THR A 120 -7.23 13.01 4.90
CA THR A 120 -7.26 12.14 6.09
C THR A 120 -7.44 10.67 5.69
N GLU A 121 -8.33 10.38 4.75
CA GLU A 121 -8.55 9.01 4.28
C GLU A 121 -7.35 8.46 3.51
N LEU A 122 -6.68 9.28 2.69
CA LEU A 122 -5.42 8.89 2.05
C LEU A 122 -4.34 8.60 3.09
N GLY A 123 -4.20 9.43 4.13
CA GLY A 123 -3.30 9.17 5.25
C GLY A 123 -3.60 7.84 5.95
N ALA A 124 -4.87 7.57 6.23
CA ALA A 124 -5.31 6.30 6.82
C ALA A 124 -5.01 5.10 5.90
N PHE A 125 -5.24 5.24 4.58
CA PHE A 125 -4.91 4.24 3.59
C PHE A 125 -3.41 3.92 3.57
N PHE A 126 -2.53 4.93 3.50
CA PHE A 126 -1.08 4.73 3.52
C PHE A 126 -0.59 4.16 4.85
N GLY A 127 -1.21 4.54 5.97
CA GLY A 127 -0.96 3.94 7.27
C GLY A 127 -1.31 2.45 7.33
N ALA A 128 -2.41 2.05 6.69
CA ALA A 128 -2.79 0.64 6.57
C ALA A 128 -1.84 -0.14 5.65
N LEU A 129 -1.45 0.45 4.51
CA LEU A 129 -0.53 -0.19 3.57
C LEU A 129 0.86 -0.43 4.17
N ARG A 130 1.34 0.49 5.03
CA ARG A 130 2.59 0.28 5.79
C ARG A 130 2.49 -0.89 6.78
N ARG A 131 1.34 -1.10 7.42
CA ARG A 131 1.14 -2.24 8.33
C ARG A 131 1.12 -3.54 7.54
N HIS A 132 0.44 -3.55 6.41
CA HIS A 132 0.42 -4.69 5.49
C HIS A 132 1.83 -5.10 5.04
N ASP A 133 2.64 -4.17 4.53
CA ASP A 133 4.05 -4.43 4.16
C ASP A 133 4.87 -5.05 5.32
N ALA A 134 4.61 -4.64 6.57
CA ALA A 134 5.25 -5.24 7.73
C ALA A 134 4.76 -6.67 8.03
N GLU A 135 3.47 -6.95 7.84
CA GLU A 135 2.89 -8.29 7.98
C GLU A 135 3.44 -9.25 6.91
N GLU A 136 3.56 -8.80 5.66
CA GLU A 136 4.16 -9.57 4.57
C GLU A 136 5.62 -9.91 4.85
N ASN A 137 6.40 -8.91 5.28
CA ASN A 137 7.79 -9.13 5.63
C ASN A 137 7.94 -10.09 6.83
N ALA A 138 7.05 -10.03 7.82
CA ALA A 138 7.03 -10.99 8.92
C ALA A 138 6.73 -12.42 8.43
N LEU A 139 5.78 -12.58 7.51
CA LEU A 139 5.47 -13.87 6.90
C LEU A 139 6.67 -14.43 6.10
N ILE A 140 7.31 -13.59 5.28
CA ILE A 140 8.51 -13.97 4.52
C ILE A 140 9.64 -14.42 5.44
N LEU A 141 9.87 -13.71 6.55
CA LEU A 141 10.86 -14.09 7.55
C LEU A 141 10.52 -15.42 8.22
N TRP A 142 9.25 -15.65 8.55
CA TRP A 142 8.82 -16.93 9.10
C TRP A 142 9.11 -18.06 8.12
N ILE A 143 8.63 -17.96 6.88
CA ILE A 143 8.86 -18.97 5.84
C ILE A 143 10.36 -19.26 5.68
N SER A 144 11.20 -18.23 5.74
CA SER A 144 12.64 -18.35 5.48
C SER A 144 13.45 -18.86 6.67
N ARG A 145 13.00 -18.62 7.91
CA ARG A 145 13.81 -18.81 9.13
C ARG A 145 13.12 -19.62 10.23
N GLY A 146 11.88 -20.06 10.03
CA GLY A 146 11.04 -20.63 11.08
C GLY A 146 10.27 -19.56 11.86
N PRO A 147 9.31 -19.95 12.73
CA PRO A 147 8.44 -19.01 13.43
C PRO A 147 9.26 -18.00 14.21
N THR A 148 9.05 -16.72 13.92
CA THR A 148 9.61 -15.61 14.69
C THR A 148 8.60 -15.20 15.75
N ASP A 149 9.06 -15.02 16.99
CA ASP A 149 8.28 -14.37 18.06
C ASP A 149 8.11 -12.86 17.72
N PHE A 150 7.46 -12.53 16.60
CA PHE A 150 6.81 -11.24 16.50
C PHE A 150 5.49 -11.39 17.25
N ALA A 151 5.56 -11.08 18.54
CA ALA A 151 4.38 -10.80 19.32
C ALA A 151 3.45 -9.94 18.47
N ARG A 152 2.21 -10.40 18.30
CA ARG A 152 1.10 -9.56 17.90
C ARG A 152 0.96 -8.48 18.97
N ASP A 153 1.80 -7.46 18.93
CA ASP A 153 1.62 -6.22 19.67
C ASP A 153 0.52 -5.43 18.96
N THR A 154 -0.66 -6.03 18.95
CA THR A 154 -1.93 -5.35 18.91
C THR A 154 -2.38 -5.21 20.36
N ASP A 155 -1.79 -4.28 21.11
CA ASP A 155 -2.40 -3.65 22.29
C ASP A 155 -1.54 -2.48 22.85
N GLY A 156 -1.72 -1.29 22.23
CA GLY A 156 -1.75 0.04 22.88
C GLY A 156 -0.47 0.65 23.49
N PRO A 157 -0.46 1.97 23.79
CA PRO A 157 -1.57 2.94 23.76
C PRO A 157 -1.67 3.82 22.49
#